data_AF-I0UQK9-F1
#
_entry.id   AF-I0UQK9-F1
#
_cell.length_a   1.000
_cell.length_b   1.000
_cell.length_c   1.000
_cell.angle_alpha   90.00
_cell.angle_beta   90.00
_cell.angle_gamma   90.00
#
_symmetry.space_group_name_H-M   'P 1'
#
loop_
_entity.id
_entity.type
_entity.pdbx_description
1 polymer ?
#
loop_
_entity_poly.entity_id
_entity_poly.type
_entity_poly.pdbx_seq_one_letter_code
_entity_poly.pdbx_strand_id
1 'polypeptide(L)'
;MTDDQQITVAIPSFLLGGGDNFRTLSQGMDAKDTALVDSDAFQSYLKGEGTISPRFNKQAVKISDVADSYDASGNLTFTASELNVDSFKAPAVEKLSVSVDGVELGTASVEGGTAKVDVPLAGKVAAGEHVVMLKDAATGTEAHLTVTVGGKKAVAFPDVPAGSLFYNEITWMQQSGITTGWEDGTFRPYDSVSREAMAAFFYRAAGSPQFEAPAVSPFKDVASTSPFYKEIAWMSSAKLSTGWADGNYRPYDEVSREATAAFFYRADQNGVKF
;
A
#
# COMPACT_ATOMS: atom_id res chain seq x y z
N MET A 1 -13.75 42.16 -22.91
CA MET A 1 -13.00 41.70 -24.09
C MET A 1 -13.99 41.72 -25.24
N THR A 2 -13.69 42.41 -26.33
CA THR A 2 -14.62 42.58 -27.46
C THR A 2 -14.62 41.32 -28.33
N ASP A 3 -15.80 40.78 -28.59
CA ASP A 3 -16.07 39.42 -29.12
C ASP A 3 -15.78 39.19 -30.63
N ASP A 4 -14.93 39.98 -31.29
CA ASP A 4 -14.70 39.85 -32.75
C ASP A 4 -13.22 39.66 -33.13
N GLN A 5 -12.51 38.76 -32.45
CA GLN A 5 -11.15 38.42 -32.86
C GLN A 5 -11.19 37.41 -34.02
N GLN A 6 -11.06 37.90 -35.25
CA GLN A 6 -10.87 37.04 -36.42
C GLN A 6 -9.47 36.39 -36.35
N ILE A 7 -9.44 35.06 -36.39
CA ILE A 7 -8.20 34.26 -36.42
C ILE A 7 -8.12 33.47 -37.73
N THR A 8 -6.95 33.51 -38.36
CA THR A 8 -6.64 32.67 -39.53
C THR A 8 -5.99 31.38 -39.04
N VAL A 9 -6.53 30.24 -39.47
CA VAL A 9 -6.02 28.90 -39.12
C VAL A 9 -5.74 28.11 -40.40
N ALA A 10 -4.65 27.34 -40.40
CA ALA A 10 -4.36 26.37 -41.46
C ALA A 10 -4.92 25.01 -41.04
N ILE A 11 -5.78 24.42 -41.87
CA ILE A 11 -6.46 23.15 -41.57
C ILE A 11 -6.47 22.24 -42.81
N PRO A 12 -6.39 20.91 -42.64
CA PRO A 12 -6.66 19.97 -43.72
C PRO A 12 -8.03 20.21 -44.37
N SER A 13 -8.11 20.13 -45.70
CA SER A 13 -9.31 20.51 -46.46
C SER A 13 -10.58 19.72 -46.08
N PHE A 14 -10.44 18.48 -45.60
CA PHE A 14 -11.59 17.68 -45.16
C PHE A 14 -12.29 18.24 -43.90
N LEU A 15 -11.58 19.04 -43.09
CA LEU A 15 -12.15 19.69 -41.90
C LEU A 15 -12.99 20.94 -42.25
N LEU A 16 -12.76 21.58 -43.40
CA LEU A 16 -13.60 22.70 -43.89
C LEU A 16 -15.06 22.26 -44.11
N GLY A 17 -15.28 21.00 -44.46
CA GLY A 17 -16.63 20.41 -44.59
C GLY A 17 -17.26 19.98 -43.27
N GLY A 18 -16.59 20.19 -42.12
CA GLY A 18 -17.04 19.70 -40.82
C GLY A 18 -16.65 18.25 -40.52
N GLY A 19 -15.59 17.74 -41.17
CA GLY A 19 -15.02 16.42 -40.87
C GLY A 19 -14.65 16.25 -39.38
N ASP A 20 -14.65 15.00 -38.90
CA ASP A 20 -14.32 14.63 -37.51
C ASP A 20 -15.07 15.43 -36.43
N ASN A 21 -16.30 15.86 -36.74
CA ASN A 21 -17.16 16.70 -35.88
C ASN A 21 -16.62 18.12 -35.60
N PHE A 22 -15.64 18.63 -36.34
CA PHE A 22 -15.14 20.01 -36.21
C PHE A 22 -16.08 21.02 -36.90
N ARG A 23 -17.28 21.21 -36.34
CA ARG A 23 -18.35 22.05 -36.91
C ARG A 23 -18.07 23.55 -36.90
N THR A 24 -17.21 24.02 -35.99
CA THR A 24 -16.83 25.44 -35.93
C THR A 24 -16.00 25.84 -37.15
N LEU A 25 -15.16 24.94 -37.65
CA LEU A 25 -14.29 25.21 -38.80
C LEU A 25 -15.07 25.33 -40.12
N SER A 26 -16.27 24.75 -40.20
CA SER A 26 -17.13 24.89 -41.39
C SER A 26 -17.83 26.26 -41.49
N GLN A 27 -17.71 27.10 -40.46
CA GLN A 27 -18.23 28.48 -40.48
C GLN A 27 -17.19 29.48 -41.00
N GLY A 28 -15.95 29.04 -41.27
CA GLY A 28 -14.89 29.88 -41.81
C GLY A 28 -15.29 30.49 -43.15
N MET A 29 -15.05 31.78 -43.30
CA MET A 29 -15.23 32.51 -44.55
C MET A 29 -13.87 32.71 -45.24
N ASP A 30 -13.86 32.97 -46.55
CA ASP A 30 -12.64 33.27 -47.33
C ASP A 30 -11.58 32.16 -47.35
N ALA A 31 -12.00 30.90 -47.40
CA ALA A 31 -11.09 29.76 -47.53
C ALA A 31 -10.20 29.92 -48.78
N LYS A 32 -8.88 29.89 -48.56
CA LYS A 32 -7.88 29.82 -49.62
C LYS A 32 -7.25 28.44 -49.63
N ASP A 33 -7.31 27.79 -50.79
CA ASP A 33 -6.56 26.56 -51.02
C ASP A 33 -5.08 26.91 -51.21
N THR A 34 -4.27 26.57 -50.21
CA THR A 34 -2.81 26.71 -50.23
C THR A 34 -2.14 25.52 -50.94
N ALA A 35 -2.94 24.63 -51.55
CA ALA A 35 -2.53 23.35 -52.09
C ALA A 35 -1.80 22.50 -51.04
N LEU A 36 -0.58 22.05 -51.34
CA LEU A 36 0.22 21.26 -50.42
C LEU A 36 1.10 22.12 -49.50
N VAL A 37 1.09 23.46 -49.58
CA VAL A 37 2.05 24.29 -48.82
C VAL A 37 1.95 24.05 -47.32
N ASP A 38 0.75 23.92 -46.76
CA ASP A 38 0.57 23.65 -45.33
C ASP A 38 0.95 22.20 -44.96
N SER A 39 0.69 21.25 -45.86
CA SER A 39 1.11 19.85 -45.70
C SER A 39 2.64 19.71 -45.80
N ASP A 40 3.27 20.42 -46.73
CA ASP A 40 4.71 20.44 -46.96
C ASP A 40 5.42 21.18 -45.83
N ALA A 41 4.84 22.28 -45.32
CA ALA A 41 5.34 22.98 -44.14
C ALA A 41 5.24 22.10 -42.90
N PHE A 42 4.11 21.42 -42.70
CA PHE A 42 3.93 20.48 -41.58
C PHE A 42 4.86 19.27 -41.69
N GLN A 43 4.99 18.67 -42.87
CA GLN A 43 5.94 17.59 -43.13
C GLN A 43 7.39 18.04 -42.98
N SER A 44 7.73 19.26 -43.40
CA SER A 44 9.07 19.82 -43.24
C SER A 44 9.39 20.10 -41.79
N TYR A 45 8.42 20.62 -41.03
CA TYR A 45 8.50 20.75 -39.59
C TYR A 45 8.74 19.38 -38.94
N LEU A 46 7.91 18.38 -39.21
CA LEU A 46 8.07 17.02 -38.66
C LEU A 46 9.41 16.37 -39.05
N LYS A 47 9.89 16.58 -40.29
CA LYS A 47 11.22 16.12 -40.73
C LYS A 47 12.35 16.83 -39.99
N GLY A 48 12.18 18.12 -39.67
CA GLY A 48 13.11 18.92 -38.89
C GLY A 48 13.18 18.52 -37.41
N GLU A 49 12.06 18.08 -36.84
CA GLU A 49 11.97 17.60 -35.44
C GLU A 49 12.57 16.20 -35.22
N GLY A 50 12.95 15.48 -36.28
CA GLY A 50 13.57 14.15 -36.20
C GLY A 50 12.57 13.01 -35.99
N THR A 51 12.95 11.99 -35.21
CA THR A 51 12.06 10.83 -34.94
C THR A 51 11.10 11.15 -33.80
N ILE A 52 9.82 11.27 -34.13
CA ILE A 52 8.74 11.40 -33.14
C ILE A 52 8.17 10.02 -32.87
N SER A 53 8.30 9.54 -31.63
CA SER A 53 7.71 8.27 -31.19
C SER A 53 6.40 8.54 -30.45
N PRO A 54 5.34 7.77 -30.74
CA PRO A 54 4.10 7.87 -29.98
C PRO A 54 4.33 7.48 -28.51
N ARG A 55 3.60 8.14 -27.60
CA ARG A 55 3.52 7.73 -26.20
C ARG A 55 2.31 6.82 -26.05
N PHE A 56 2.55 5.59 -25.60
CA PHE A 56 1.49 4.59 -25.41
C PHE A 56 1.04 4.47 -23.95
N ASN A 57 1.64 5.21 -23.02
CA ASN A 57 1.24 5.17 -21.63
C ASN A 57 -0.17 5.76 -21.45
N LYS A 58 -1.06 5.02 -20.80
CA LYS A 58 -2.38 5.52 -20.44
C LYS A 58 -2.26 6.56 -19.33
N GLN A 59 -3.05 7.62 -19.45
CA GLN A 59 -3.15 8.69 -18.45
C GLN A 59 -4.19 8.37 -17.36
N ALA A 60 -5.14 7.48 -17.65
CA ALA A 60 -6.19 7.10 -16.73
C ALA A 60 -6.50 5.60 -16.90
N VAL A 61 -6.28 4.84 -15.83
CA VAL A 61 -6.69 3.44 -15.70
C VAL A 61 -7.88 3.41 -14.76
N LYS A 62 -8.92 2.64 -15.10
CA LYS A 62 -10.10 2.52 -14.27
C LYS A 62 -9.87 1.48 -13.19
N ILE A 63 -9.93 1.90 -11.93
CA ILE A 63 -9.79 1.02 -10.76
C ILE A 63 -11.18 0.78 -10.15
N SER A 64 -11.51 -0.47 -9.86
CA SER A 64 -12.76 -0.87 -9.19
C SER A 64 -12.53 -2.03 -8.22
N ASP A 65 -13.58 -2.38 -7.46
CA ASP A 65 -13.57 -3.52 -6.53
C ASP A 65 -12.48 -3.42 -5.45
N VAL A 66 -12.15 -2.20 -5.05
CA VAL A 66 -11.21 -1.91 -3.97
C VAL A 66 -11.93 -2.14 -2.65
N ALA A 67 -11.33 -2.92 -1.75
CA ALA A 67 -11.86 -3.13 -0.42
C ALA A 67 -11.62 -1.89 0.47
N ASP A 68 -12.49 -1.67 1.46
CA ASP A 68 -12.29 -0.60 2.46
C ASP A 68 -10.97 -0.80 3.25
N SER A 69 -10.56 -2.07 3.42
CA SER A 69 -9.33 -2.45 4.11
C SER A 69 -8.91 -3.88 3.73
N TYR A 70 -7.61 -4.13 3.66
CA TYR A 70 -7.00 -5.45 3.37
C TYR A 70 -6.29 -6.02 4.60
N ASP A 71 -6.43 -7.33 4.85
CA ASP A 71 -5.68 -8.02 5.91
C ASP A 71 -4.20 -8.14 5.52
N ALA A 72 -3.28 -7.69 6.38
CA ALA A 72 -1.83 -7.80 6.14
C ALA A 72 -1.35 -9.23 5.82
N SER A 73 -2.06 -10.26 6.28
CA SER A 73 -1.78 -11.68 5.99
C SER A 73 -2.52 -12.23 4.77
N GLY A 74 -3.47 -11.47 4.23
CA GLY A 74 -4.28 -11.84 3.07
C GLY A 74 -3.68 -11.37 1.74
N ASN A 75 -4.58 -11.18 0.78
CA ASN A 75 -4.23 -10.72 -0.57
C ASN A 75 -4.76 -9.31 -0.82
N LEU A 76 -3.97 -8.52 -1.52
CA LEU A 76 -4.38 -7.27 -2.14
C LEU A 76 -5.17 -7.61 -3.41
N THR A 77 -6.47 -7.33 -3.39
CA THR A 77 -7.39 -7.64 -4.48
C THR A 77 -8.13 -6.40 -4.98
N PHE A 78 -8.16 -6.20 -6.29
CA PHE A 78 -8.97 -5.16 -6.97
C PHE A 78 -8.93 -5.38 -8.48
N THR A 79 -9.72 -4.63 -9.23
CA THR A 79 -9.75 -4.70 -10.70
C THR A 79 -9.14 -3.43 -11.29
N ALA A 80 -8.20 -3.60 -12.23
CA ALA A 80 -7.72 -2.55 -13.11
C ALA A 80 -8.22 -2.80 -14.53
N SER A 81 -8.89 -1.83 -15.14
CA SER A 81 -9.54 -1.98 -16.44
C SER A 81 -9.25 -0.79 -17.36
N GLU A 82 -9.60 -0.96 -18.63
CA GLU A 82 -9.27 -0.02 -19.70
C GLU A 82 -7.75 0.17 -19.86
N LEU A 83 -6.98 -0.90 -19.77
CA LEU A 83 -5.52 -0.86 -19.87
C LEU A 83 -5.03 -0.74 -21.32
N ASN A 84 -5.82 -1.21 -22.28
CA ASN A 84 -5.46 -1.17 -23.70
C ASN A 84 -5.54 0.26 -24.25
N VAL A 85 -4.64 0.56 -25.20
CA VAL A 85 -4.66 1.80 -25.97
C VAL A 85 -4.99 1.47 -27.42
N ASP A 86 -6.09 2.02 -27.91
CA ASP A 86 -6.54 1.85 -29.29
C ASP A 86 -5.77 2.81 -30.22
N SER A 87 -4.48 2.54 -30.40
CA SER A 87 -3.60 3.29 -31.29
C SER A 87 -2.79 2.38 -32.20
N PHE A 88 -2.44 2.88 -33.39
CA PHE A 88 -1.67 2.12 -34.37
C PHE A 88 -0.31 1.71 -33.79
N LYS A 89 -0.04 0.40 -33.77
CA LYS A 89 1.17 -0.22 -33.20
C LYS A 89 1.36 -0.03 -31.69
N ALA A 90 0.29 0.29 -30.95
CA ALA A 90 0.37 0.23 -29.49
C ALA A 90 0.73 -1.21 -29.06
N PRO A 91 1.72 -1.40 -28.15
CA PRO A 91 2.04 -2.73 -27.65
C PRO A 91 0.88 -3.25 -26.79
N ALA A 92 0.69 -4.57 -26.79
CA ALA A 92 -0.30 -5.20 -25.93
C ALA A 92 0.14 -5.10 -24.47
N VAL A 93 -0.80 -4.76 -23.58
CA VAL A 93 -0.59 -4.84 -22.14
C VAL A 93 -0.95 -6.25 -21.71
N GLU A 94 0.06 -7.08 -21.43
CA GLU A 94 -0.12 -8.50 -21.06
C GLU A 94 -0.02 -8.74 -19.55
N LYS A 95 0.71 -7.88 -18.85
CA LYS A 95 1.04 -8.06 -17.43
C LYS A 95 1.28 -6.73 -16.74
N LEU A 96 0.80 -6.60 -15.52
CA LEU A 96 1.13 -5.49 -14.62
C LEU A 96 2.04 -5.99 -13.50
N SER A 97 3.09 -5.24 -13.20
CA SER A 97 3.79 -5.33 -11.91
C SER A 97 2.97 -4.61 -10.84
N VAL A 98 2.92 -5.17 -9.64
CA VAL A 98 2.16 -4.66 -8.49
C VAL A 98 3.12 -4.44 -7.33
N SER A 99 3.17 -3.21 -6.85
CA SER A 99 4.01 -2.82 -5.71
C SER A 99 3.23 -1.96 -4.73
N VAL A 100 3.64 -1.98 -3.47
CA VAL A 100 3.08 -1.16 -2.39
C VAL A 100 4.21 -0.42 -1.71
N ASP A 101 4.16 0.91 -1.70
CA ASP A 101 5.24 1.80 -1.23
C ASP A 101 6.62 1.45 -1.83
N GLY A 102 6.62 1.00 -3.09
CA GLY A 102 7.81 0.56 -3.81
C GLY A 102 8.26 -0.88 -3.52
N VAL A 103 7.63 -1.59 -2.59
CA VAL A 103 7.87 -3.03 -2.35
C VAL A 103 7.10 -3.85 -3.37
N GLU A 104 7.82 -4.59 -4.23
CA GLU A 104 7.19 -5.46 -5.22
C GLU A 104 6.52 -6.68 -4.55
N LEU A 105 5.21 -6.82 -4.79
CA LEU A 105 4.40 -7.90 -4.23
C LEU A 105 4.20 -9.05 -5.22
N GLY A 106 4.11 -8.72 -6.51
CA GLY A 106 3.91 -9.70 -7.57
C GLY A 106 3.40 -9.04 -8.84
N THR A 107 2.66 -9.83 -9.61
CA THR A 107 2.19 -9.41 -10.94
C THR A 107 0.78 -9.91 -11.22
N ALA A 108 0.01 -9.15 -11.99
CA ALA A 108 -1.32 -9.53 -12.47
C ALA A 108 -1.32 -9.67 -14.00
N SER A 109 -1.91 -10.74 -14.51
CA SER A 109 -2.12 -10.93 -15.95
C SER A 109 -3.24 -10.03 -16.46
N VAL A 110 -3.14 -9.60 -17.71
CA VAL A 110 -4.11 -8.73 -18.36
C VAL A 110 -4.79 -9.48 -19.50
N GLU A 111 -6.11 -9.55 -19.45
CA GLU A 111 -6.96 -10.18 -20.47
C GLU A 111 -7.99 -9.16 -20.96
N GLY A 112 -8.04 -8.92 -22.27
CA GLY A 112 -9.00 -7.96 -22.86
C GLY A 112 -8.87 -6.54 -22.30
N GLY A 113 -7.67 -6.12 -21.89
CA GLY A 113 -7.44 -4.80 -21.28
C GLY A 113 -7.90 -4.70 -19.82
N THR A 114 -8.16 -5.82 -19.16
CA THR A 114 -8.54 -5.90 -17.75
C THR A 114 -7.59 -6.82 -16.99
N ALA A 115 -7.14 -6.38 -15.83
CA ALA A 115 -6.36 -7.16 -14.87
C ALA A 115 -7.18 -7.32 -13.59
N LYS A 116 -7.37 -8.57 -13.14
CA LYS A 116 -7.80 -8.84 -11.77
C LYS A 116 -6.55 -8.99 -10.92
N VAL A 117 -6.29 -8.00 -10.08
CA VAL A 117 -5.18 -8.05 -9.14
C VAL A 117 -5.58 -8.93 -7.98
N ASP A 118 -4.74 -9.92 -7.69
CA ASP A 118 -4.85 -10.80 -6.54
C ASP A 118 -3.42 -11.21 -6.17
N VAL A 119 -2.76 -10.38 -5.34
CA VAL A 119 -1.37 -10.58 -4.93
C VAL A 119 -1.27 -10.71 -3.41
N PRO A 120 -0.52 -11.68 -2.87
CA PRO A 120 -0.41 -11.86 -1.43
C PRO A 120 0.37 -10.69 -0.81
N LEU A 121 -0.21 -10.06 0.22
CA LEU A 121 0.49 -9.09 1.07
C LEU A 121 1.53 -9.80 1.92
N ALA A 122 1.21 -11.00 2.42
CA ALA A 122 2.13 -11.90 3.14
C ALA A 122 2.94 -11.22 4.27
N GLY A 123 2.36 -10.23 4.94
CA GLY A 123 3.02 -9.44 5.98
C GLY A 123 4.14 -8.51 5.50
N LYS A 124 4.33 -8.36 4.18
CA LYS A 124 5.33 -7.44 3.59
C LYS A 124 4.95 -5.97 3.74
N VAL A 125 3.67 -5.69 4.01
CA VAL A 125 3.11 -4.35 4.17
C VAL A 125 2.57 -4.25 5.59
N ALA A 126 2.96 -3.18 6.30
CA ALA A 126 2.50 -2.91 7.66
C ALA A 126 1.00 -2.55 7.67
N ALA A 127 0.43 -2.40 8.88
CA ALA A 127 -0.89 -1.81 9.00
C ALA A 127 -0.81 -0.30 8.76
N GLY A 128 -1.77 0.27 8.03
CA GLY A 128 -1.79 1.69 7.71
C GLY A 128 -2.35 2.01 6.33
N GLU A 129 -2.27 3.29 5.95
CA GLU A 129 -2.50 3.72 4.57
C GLU A 129 -1.23 3.56 3.74
N HIS A 130 -1.38 3.00 2.54
CA HIS A 130 -0.29 2.70 1.63
C HIS A 130 -0.64 3.08 0.19
N VAL A 131 0.37 3.35 -0.63
CA VAL A 131 0.20 3.61 -2.06
C VAL A 131 0.54 2.36 -2.85
N VAL A 132 -0.45 1.84 -3.56
CA VAL A 132 -0.26 0.78 -4.57
C VAL A 132 0.14 1.43 -5.88
N MET A 133 1.17 0.90 -6.53
CA MET A 133 1.55 1.24 -7.89
C MET A 133 1.44 0.01 -8.78
N LEU A 134 0.67 0.17 -9.86
CA LEU A 134 0.65 -0.73 -11.01
C LEU A 134 1.54 -0.17 -12.09
N LYS A 135 2.32 -1.03 -12.75
CA LYS A 135 3.15 -0.62 -13.88
C LYS A 135 3.21 -1.67 -14.97
N ASP A 136 2.96 -1.23 -16.21
CA ASP A 136 3.25 -1.97 -17.43
C ASP A 136 4.58 -1.52 -18.03
N ALA A 137 5.47 -2.48 -18.31
CA ALA A 137 6.77 -2.18 -18.87
C ALA A 137 6.72 -1.85 -20.37
N ALA A 138 5.73 -2.38 -21.11
CA ALA A 138 5.69 -2.24 -22.57
C ALA A 138 5.19 -0.86 -23.02
N THR A 139 4.13 -0.36 -22.39
CA THR A 139 3.55 0.96 -22.66
C THR A 139 4.12 2.05 -21.76
N GLY A 140 4.68 1.70 -20.60
CA GLY A 140 5.02 2.64 -19.54
C GLY A 140 3.80 3.18 -18.78
N THR A 141 2.64 2.54 -18.91
CA THR A 141 1.44 2.89 -18.16
C THR A 141 1.67 2.66 -16.66
N GLU A 142 1.36 3.67 -15.85
CA GLU A 142 1.39 3.60 -14.39
C GLU A 142 0.01 3.98 -13.84
N ALA A 143 -0.45 3.27 -12.81
CA ALA A 143 -1.68 3.59 -12.08
C ALA A 143 -1.44 3.49 -10.59
N HIS A 144 -1.96 4.47 -9.85
CA HIS A 144 -1.72 4.62 -8.42
C HIS A 144 -3.06 4.60 -7.69
N LEU A 145 -3.14 3.90 -6.57
CA LEU A 145 -4.28 3.99 -5.66
C LEU A 145 -3.81 3.95 -4.20
N THR A 146 -4.56 4.62 -3.33
CA THR A 146 -4.36 4.49 -1.88
C THR A 146 -5.22 3.33 -1.36
N VAL A 147 -4.61 2.47 -0.56
CA VAL A 147 -5.31 1.38 0.14
C VAL A 147 -5.03 1.44 1.63
N THR A 148 -5.97 0.94 2.41
CA THR A 148 -5.75 0.70 3.84
C THR A 148 -5.43 -0.77 4.02
N VAL A 149 -4.29 -1.09 4.62
CA VAL A 149 -4.01 -2.42 5.15
C VAL A 149 -4.43 -2.41 6.61
N GLY A 150 -5.58 -3.02 6.89
CA GLY A 150 -6.00 -3.33 8.24
C GLY A 150 -5.20 -4.53 8.72
N GLY A 151 -4.71 -4.49 9.96
CA GLY A 151 -4.26 -5.74 10.54
C GLY A 151 -5.44 -6.75 10.67
N LYS A 152 -5.14 -8.01 11.01
CA LYS A 152 -6.08 -9.15 11.12
C LYS A 152 -7.54 -8.77 11.38
N LYS A 153 -8.49 -9.30 10.60
CA LYS A 153 -9.93 -9.11 10.90
C LYS A 153 -10.22 -9.44 12.38
N ALA A 154 -10.67 -8.43 13.13
CA ALA A 154 -10.96 -8.56 14.55
C ALA A 154 -11.99 -9.67 14.80
N VAL A 155 -11.65 -10.62 15.69
CA VAL A 155 -12.61 -11.55 16.26
C VAL A 155 -13.15 -10.89 17.53
N ALA A 156 -14.45 -10.64 17.61
CA ALA A 156 -15.03 -9.98 18.77
C ALA A 156 -14.67 -10.72 20.07
N PHE A 157 -13.99 -10.05 20.99
CA PHE A 157 -13.78 -10.55 22.34
C PHE A 157 -15.13 -10.52 23.09
N PRO A 158 -15.64 -11.65 23.60
CA PRO A 158 -16.96 -11.71 24.24
C PRO A 158 -17.10 -10.78 25.46
N ASP A 159 -16.00 -10.46 26.12
CA ASP A 159 -15.90 -9.60 27.29
C ASP A 159 -15.61 -8.12 26.96
N VAL A 160 -15.59 -7.76 25.67
CA VAL A 160 -15.37 -6.38 25.19
C VAL A 160 -16.52 -5.99 24.24
N PRO A 161 -17.71 -5.67 24.77
CA PRO A 161 -18.85 -5.30 23.93
C PRO A 161 -18.62 -3.95 23.21
N ALA A 162 -19.28 -3.75 22.07
CA ALA A 162 -19.13 -2.55 21.23
C ALA A 162 -19.41 -1.20 21.94
N GLY A 163 -20.13 -1.22 23.06
CA GLY A 163 -20.38 -0.03 23.89
C GLY A 163 -19.39 0.17 25.05
N SER A 164 -18.36 -0.67 25.19
CA SER A 164 -17.35 -0.53 26.23
C SER A 164 -16.40 0.64 25.95
N LEU A 165 -15.92 1.29 27.01
CA LEU A 165 -15.15 2.54 26.93
C LEU A 165 -13.90 2.43 26.03
N PHE A 166 -13.24 1.27 26.05
CA PHE A 166 -12.00 1.02 25.31
C PHE A 166 -12.19 0.04 24.13
N TYR A 167 -13.43 -0.11 23.65
CA TYR A 167 -13.75 -1.04 22.56
C TYR A 167 -12.87 -0.78 21.32
N ASN A 168 -12.74 0.48 20.92
CA ASN A 168 -12.00 0.86 19.71
C ASN A 168 -10.51 0.57 19.85
N GLU A 169 -9.90 0.90 21.00
CA GLU A 169 -8.48 0.72 21.27
C GLU A 169 -8.12 -0.76 21.35
N ILE A 170 -8.96 -1.57 22.00
CA ILE A 170 -8.77 -3.03 22.10
C ILE A 170 -8.94 -3.67 20.72
N THR A 171 -9.95 -3.25 19.97
CA THR A 171 -10.20 -3.73 18.60
C THR A 171 -9.03 -3.37 17.69
N TRP A 172 -8.50 -2.16 17.77
CA TRP A 172 -7.29 -1.74 17.05
C TRP A 172 -6.08 -2.59 17.42
N MET A 173 -5.86 -2.84 18.72
CA MET A 173 -4.74 -3.65 19.20
C MET A 173 -4.82 -5.08 18.66
N GLN A 174 -6.02 -5.63 18.54
CA GLN A 174 -6.26 -6.95 17.96
C GLN A 174 -6.05 -6.94 16.45
N GLN A 175 -6.59 -5.93 15.77
CA GLN A 175 -6.42 -5.76 14.33
C GLN A 175 -4.96 -5.65 13.99
N SER A 176 -4.22 -4.72 14.59
CA SER A 176 -2.77 -4.59 14.43
C SER A 176 -1.95 -5.81 14.87
N GLY A 177 -2.59 -6.88 15.36
CA GLY A 177 -1.96 -8.13 15.74
C GLY A 177 -1.11 -8.04 17.00
N ILE A 178 -1.21 -6.93 17.75
CA ILE A 178 -0.45 -6.69 18.98
C ILE A 178 -1.01 -7.59 20.09
N THR A 179 -2.33 -7.72 20.18
CA THR A 179 -2.99 -8.69 21.08
C THR A 179 -3.66 -9.82 20.31
N THR A 180 -3.68 -11.00 20.93
CA THR A 180 -4.44 -12.17 20.48
C THR A 180 -5.57 -12.52 21.45
N GLY A 181 -5.65 -11.85 22.59
CA GLY A 181 -6.45 -12.30 23.74
C GLY A 181 -5.92 -13.61 24.34
N TRP A 182 -6.77 -14.24 25.14
CA TRP A 182 -6.55 -15.53 25.78
C TRP A 182 -7.06 -16.68 24.91
N GLU A 183 -6.63 -17.91 25.23
CA GLU A 183 -7.07 -19.12 24.50
C GLU A 183 -8.60 -19.32 24.52
N ASP A 184 -9.28 -18.83 25.56
CA ASP A 184 -10.74 -18.86 25.70
C ASP A 184 -11.46 -17.81 24.82
N GLY A 185 -10.71 -17.00 24.08
CA GLY A 185 -11.24 -15.95 23.22
C GLY A 185 -11.59 -14.65 23.95
N THR A 186 -11.21 -14.47 25.22
CA THR A 186 -11.42 -13.21 25.98
C THR A 186 -10.23 -12.26 25.88
N PHE A 187 -10.43 -10.97 26.19
CA PHE A 187 -9.35 -9.98 26.29
C PHE A 187 -8.89 -9.74 27.74
N ARG A 188 -9.82 -9.80 28.69
CA ARG A 188 -9.69 -9.47 30.12
C ARG A 188 -9.28 -8.01 30.36
N PRO A 189 -10.13 -7.03 30.02
CA PRO A 189 -9.79 -5.61 30.01
C PRO A 189 -9.47 -4.99 31.39
N TYR A 190 -9.81 -5.69 32.48
CA TYR A 190 -9.60 -5.22 33.85
C TYR A 190 -8.45 -5.94 34.57
N ASP A 191 -7.86 -6.96 33.94
CA ASP A 191 -6.72 -7.67 34.51
C ASP A 191 -5.44 -6.84 34.31
N SER A 192 -4.56 -6.87 35.30
CA SER A 192 -3.21 -6.31 35.15
C SER A 192 -2.42 -7.05 34.08
N VAL A 193 -1.61 -6.31 33.31
CA VAL A 193 -0.73 -6.91 32.30
C VAL A 193 0.50 -7.50 32.98
N SER A 194 0.73 -8.80 32.80
CA SER A 194 1.96 -9.48 33.23
C SER A 194 3.16 -9.08 32.38
N ARG A 195 4.37 -9.24 32.93
CA ARG A 195 5.62 -8.91 32.22
C ARG A 195 5.88 -9.75 30.98
N GLU A 196 5.44 -11.00 30.96
CA GLU A 196 5.51 -11.85 29.75
C GLU A 196 4.54 -11.40 28.67
N ALA A 197 3.30 -11.03 29.04
CA ALA A 197 2.31 -10.52 28.09
C ALA A 197 2.78 -9.18 27.48
N MET A 198 3.39 -8.32 28.31
CA MET A 198 4.01 -7.08 27.83
C MET A 198 5.13 -7.34 26.84
N ALA A 199 6.00 -8.34 27.07
CA ALA A 199 7.03 -8.71 26.10
C ALA A 199 6.42 -9.15 24.76
N ALA A 200 5.32 -9.92 24.81
CA ALA A 200 4.60 -10.33 23.61
C ALA A 200 4.02 -9.14 22.84
N PHE A 201 3.42 -8.16 23.53
CA PHE A 201 2.91 -6.95 22.90
C PHE A 201 4.02 -6.14 22.22
N PHE A 202 5.14 -5.91 22.91
CA PHE A 202 6.28 -5.20 22.35
C PHE A 202 6.90 -5.91 21.13
N TYR A 203 7.03 -7.24 21.19
CA TYR A 203 7.55 -8.03 20.06
C TYR A 203 6.65 -7.93 18.84
N ARG A 204 5.33 -8.05 19.02
CA ARG A 204 4.36 -7.98 17.92
C ARG A 204 4.21 -6.57 17.37
N ALA A 205 4.18 -5.57 18.24
CA ALA A 205 4.17 -4.16 17.85
C ALA A 205 5.42 -3.80 17.02
N ALA A 206 6.58 -4.40 17.31
CA ALA A 206 7.78 -4.23 16.50
C ALA A 206 7.78 -4.99 15.17
N GLY A 207 6.62 -5.50 14.71
CA GLY A 207 6.49 -6.26 13.48
C GLY A 207 6.91 -7.73 13.57
N SER A 208 6.98 -8.30 14.78
CA SER A 208 7.39 -9.69 15.00
C SER A 208 8.71 -10.07 14.31
N PRO A 209 9.81 -9.32 14.58
CA PRO A 209 11.06 -9.46 13.83
C PRO A 209 11.62 -10.89 13.87
N GLN A 210 12.24 -11.34 12.78
CA GLN A 210 12.89 -12.65 12.73
C GLN A 210 13.97 -12.73 13.83
N PHE A 211 13.74 -13.62 14.79
CA PHE A 211 14.60 -13.79 15.95
C PHE A 211 14.63 -15.27 16.32
N GLU A 212 15.82 -15.81 16.46
CA GLU A 212 16.04 -17.15 16.99
C GLU A 212 16.39 -17.05 18.47
N ALA A 213 15.49 -17.56 19.32
CA ALA A 213 15.73 -17.56 20.75
C ALA A 213 16.87 -18.53 21.10
N PRO A 214 17.77 -18.18 22.04
CA PRO A 214 18.86 -19.05 22.43
C PRO A 214 18.34 -20.36 23.05
N ALA A 215 19.10 -21.44 22.91
CA ALA A 215 18.74 -22.72 23.52
C ALA A 215 18.73 -22.66 25.07
N VAL A 216 19.59 -21.80 25.63
CA VAL A 216 19.66 -21.51 27.07
C VAL A 216 19.10 -20.12 27.33
N SER A 217 18.17 -20.03 28.27
CA SER A 217 17.54 -18.76 28.64
C SER A 217 18.53 -17.78 29.24
N PRO A 218 18.44 -16.48 28.89
CA PRO A 218 19.21 -15.44 29.57
C PRO A 218 18.72 -15.17 31.00
N PHE A 219 17.56 -15.72 31.39
CA PHE A 219 16.95 -15.53 32.71
C PHE A 219 16.73 -16.87 33.41
N LYS A 220 17.05 -16.94 34.71
CA LYS A 220 17.02 -18.18 35.49
C LYS A 220 15.62 -18.74 35.71
N ASP A 221 14.62 -17.88 35.73
CA ASP A 221 13.21 -18.17 36.02
C ASP A 221 12.33 -18.29 34.77
N VAL A 222 12.93 -18.29 33.58
CA VAL A 222 12.22 -18.49 32.31
C VAL A 222 12.83 -19.71 31.61
N ALA A 223 12.06 -20.80 31.51
CA ALA A 223 12.49 -21.97 30.75
C ALA A 223 12.34 -21.71 29.25
N SER A 224 13.13 -22.39 28.42
CA SER A 224 13.01 -22.27 26.95
C SER A 224 11.68 -22.81 26.40
N THR A 225 10.94 -23.56 27.21
CA THR A 225 9.59 -24.07 26.93
C THR A 225 8.47 -23.20 27.52
N SER A 226 8.80 -22.13 28.26
CA SER A 226 7.80 -21.25 28.84
C SER A 226 7.01 -20.50 27.74
N PRO A 227 5.73 -20.18 27.98
CA PRO A 227 5.00 -19.23 27.14
C PRO A 227 5.81 -17.94 26.97
N PHE A 228 5.74 -17.37 25.77
CA PHE A 228 6.41 -16.10 25.42
C PHE A 228 7.94 -16.07 25.63
N TYR A 229 8.60 -17.23 25.78
CA TYR A 229 10.06 -17.29 25.94
C TYR A 229 10.80 -16.56 24.81
N LYS A 230 10.35 -16.73 23.57
CA LYS A 230 10.96 -16.09 22.39
C LYS A 230 10.88 -14.57 22.50
N GLU A 231 9.73 -14.04 22.88
CA GLU A 231 9.45 -12.62 23.01
C GLU A 231 10.21 -12.01 24.18
N ILE A 232 10.30 -12.71 25.31
CA ILE A 232 11.14 -12.32 26.46
C ILE A 232 12.62 -12.28 26.07
N ALA A 233 13.12 -13.33 25.40
CA ALA A 233 14.50 -13.41 24.96
C ALA A 233 14.84 -12.33 23.91
N TRP A 234 13.91 -12.04 23.00
CA TRP A 234 14.04 -10.93 22.05
C TRP A 234 14.08 -9.58 22.76
N MET A 235 13.17 -9.34 23.70
CA MET A 235 13.11 -8.06 24.42
C MET A 235 14.40 -7.82 25.23
N SER A 236 15.04 -8.89 25.70
CA SER A 236 16.37 -8.87 26.31
C SER A 236 17.48 -8.59 25.30
N SER A 237 17.50 -9.28 24.16
CA SER A 237 18.52 -9.10 23.12
C SER A 237 18.47 -7.71 22.48
N ALA A 238 17.26 -7.15 22.33
CA ALA A 238 17.00 -5.78 21.88
C ALA A 238 17.22 -4.73 22.99
N LYS A 239 17.59 -5.14 24.21
CA LYS A 239 17.86 -4.30 25.39
C LYS A 239 16.67 -3.45 25.86
N LEU A 240 15.45 -3.86 25.55
CA LEU A 240 14.23 -3.23 26.06
C LEU A 240 14.00 -3.61 27.53
N SER A 241 14.26 -4.88 27.88
CA SER A 241 14.21 -5.38 29.26
C SER A 241 15.55 -5.97 29.66
N THR A 242 16.04 -5.64 30.86
CA THR A 242 17.33 -6.12 31.38
C THR A 242 17.18 -7.19 32.47
N GLY A 243 15.95 -7.55 32.84
CA GLY A 243 15.67 -8.34 34.03
C GLY A 243 16.13 -7.64 35.33
N TRP A 244 16.31 -8.43 36.38
CA TRP A 244 16.79 -7.99 37.69
C TRP A 244 18.24 -8.44 37.93
N ALA A 245 18.88 -7.79 38.89
CA ALA A 245 20.26 -8.08 39.29
C ALA A 245 20.47 -9.52 39.80
N ASP A 246 19.40 -10.21 40.22
CA ASP A 246 19.40 -11.62 40.62
C ASP A 246 19.47 -12.61 39.42
N GLY A 247 19.31 -12.10 38.20
CA GLY A 247 19.27 -12.88 36.96
C GLY A 247 17.88 -13.39 36.58
N ASN A 248 16.82 -12.88 37.22
CA ASN A 248 15.43 -13.25 36.95
C ASN A 248 14.72 -12.22 36.04
N TYR A 249 13.67 -12.66 35.34
CA TYR A 249 12.78 -11.87 34.51
C TYR A 249 11.40 -11.60 35.13
N ARG A 250 10.99 -12.45 36.08
CA ARG A 250 9.71 -12.40 36.79
C ARG A 250 8.52 -12.32 35.82
N PRO A 251 8.30 -13.35 34.99
CA PRO A 251 7.35 -13.28 33.87
C PRO A 251 5.90 -13.01 34.30
N TYR A 252 5.51 -13.48 35.49
CA TYR A 252 4.16 -13.37 36.01
C TYR A 252 3.92 -12.13 36.88
N ASP A 253 4.96 -11.37 37.21
CA ASP A 253 4.79 -10.11 37.95
C ASP A 253 4.06 -9.09 37.07
N GLU A 254 3.29 -8.21 37.71
CA GLU A 254 2.64 -7.09 37.03
C GLU A 254 3.69 -6.07 36.54
N VAL A 255 3.40 -5.39 35.43
CA VAL A 255 4.24 -4.30 34.93
C VAL A 255 3.84 -2.98 35.59
N SER A 256 4.75 -2.39 36.36
CA SER A 256 4.57 -1.04 36.92
C SER A 256 4.72 0.05 35.84
N ARG A 257 4.13 1.22 36.08
CA ARG A 257 4.23 2.38 35.16
C ARG A 257 5.67 2.80 34.88
N GLU A 258 6.57 2.70 35.87
CA GLU A 258 8.00 2.98 35.70
C GLU A 258 8.69 1.94 34.80
N ALA A 259 8.32 0.66 34.90
CA ALA A 259 8.85 -0.37 34.03
C ALA A 259 8.36 -0.19 32.59
N THR A 260 7.08 0.15 32.40
CA THR A 260 6.53 0.51 31.09
C THR A 260 7.29 1.69 30.46
N ALA A 261 7.53 2.76 31.23
CA ALA A 261 8.30 3.90 30.76
C ALA A 261 9.74 3.52 30.38
N ALA A 262 10.39 2.68 31.18
CA ALA A 262 11.73 2.18 30.89
C ALA A 262 11.79 1.37 29.58
N PHE A 263 10.78 0.55 29.29
CA PHE A 263 10.71 -0.22 28.04
C PHE A 263 10.60 0.70 26.81
N PHE A 264 9.70 1.68 26.83
CA PHE A 264 9.56 2.64 25.73
C PHE A 264 10.80 3.50 25.53
N TYR A 265 11.40 4.01 26.62
CA TYR A 265 12.63 4.80 26.54
C TYR A 265 13.76 3.98 25.91
N ARG A 266 13.96 2.73 26.34
CA ARG A 266 15.00 1.88 25.77
C ARG A 266 14.69 1.47 24.34
N ALA A 267 13.42 1.26 23.98
CA ALA A 267 13.05 0.99 22.60
C ALA A 267 13.49 2.12 21.67
N ASP A 268 13.19 3.37 22.04
CA ASP A 268 13.63 4.56 21.31
C ASP A 268 15.17 4.63 21.19
N GLN A 269 15.88 4.48 22.32
CA GLN A 269 17.35 4.55 22.34
C GLN A 269 18.04 3.43 21.54
N ASN A 270 17.39 2.27 21.39
CA ASN A 270 17.93 1.14 20.62
C ASN A 270 17.36 1.06 19.19
N GLY A 271 16.62 2.08 18.74
CA GLY A 271 16.10 2.16 17.38
C GLY A 271 14.98 1.16 17.06
N VAL A 272 14.32 0.59 18.07
CA VAL A 272 13.14 -0.24 17.88
C VAL A 272 11.94 0.66 17.61
N LYS A 273 11.27 0.43 16.48
CA LYS A 273 10.07 1.16 16.06
C LYS A 273 8.83 0.28 16.30
N PHE A 274 7.71 0.93 16.65
CA PHE A 274 6.38 0.34 16.83
C PHE A 274 5.39 1.05 15.93
#